data_AF-A0AAW1K087-F1
#
_entry.id   AF-A0AAW1K087-F1
#
_cell.length_a   1.000
_cell.length_b   1.000
_cell.length_c   1.000
_cell.angle_alpha   90.00
_cell.angle_beta   90.00
_cell.angle_gamma   90.00
#
_symmetry.space_group_name_H-M   'P 1'
#
loop_
_entity.id
_entity.type
_entity.pdbx_description
1 polymer ?
#
loop_
_entity_poly.entity_id
_entity_poly.type
_entity_poly.pdbx_seq_one_letter_code
_entity_poly.pdbx_strand_id
1 'polypeptide(L)'
;MNYPISTIDEQFEGLHRHTLFTLLDMGNAYLQIPLTEKAKQKTAFITPDTTGHFNRMIFGLWNAPYEFSRLISIVLGPLGRHSALVSG
;
A
#
# COMPACT_ATOMS: atom_id res chain seq x y z
N MET A 1 0.30 4.79 15.07
CA MET A 1 0.20 4.52 13.64
C MET A 1 -0.14 3.05 13.50
N ASN A 2 -1.42 2.73 13.32
CA ASN A 2 -1.88 1.36 13.15
C ASN A 2 -3.10 1.44 12.24
N TYR A 3 -2.96 1.03 10.99
CA TYR A 3 -4.10 0.82 10.11
C TYR A 3 -4.39 -0.68 10.17
N PRO A 4 -5.61 -1.10 10.60
CA PRO A 4 -5.90 -2.52 10.74
C PRO A 4 -5.81 -3.17 9.36
N ILE A 5 -4.90 -4.13 9.23
CA ILE A 5 -4.84 -5.02 8.08
C ILE A 5 -5.77 -6.18 8.43
N SER A 6 -6.82 -6.36 7.65
CA SER A 6 -7.75 -7.48 7.82
C SER A 6 -7.03 -8.79 7.56
N THR A 7 -7.39 -9.81 8.32
CA THR A 7 -6.83 -11.15 8.12
C THR A 7 -7.28 -11.73 6.77
N ILE A 8 -6.57 -12.75 6.30
CA ILE A 8 -6.95 -13.43 5.05
C ILE A 8 -8.37 -13.99 5.15
N ASP A 9 -8.74 -14.57 6.30
CA ASP A 9 -10.07 -15.15 6.52
C ASP A 9 -11.18 -14.09 6.48
N GLU A 10 -10.97 -12.93 7.11
CA GLU A 10 -11.91 -11.80 7.08
C GLU A 10 -12.13 -11.28 5.64
N GLN A 11 -11.07 -11.27 4.83
CA GLN A 11 -11.16 -10.85 3.42
C GLN A 11 -11.92 -11.88 2.58
N PHE A 12 -11.71 -13.18 2.82
CA PHE A 12 -12.42 -14.24 2.11
C PHE A 12 -13.91 -14.30 2.46
N GLU A 13 -14.29 -13.99 3.70
CA GLU A 13 -15.71 -13.95 4.10
C GLU A 13 -16.50 -12.90 3.28
N GLY A 14 -15.91 -11.72 3.03
CA GLY A 14 -16.50 -10.70 2.17
C GLY A 14 -16.65 -11.12 0.70
N LEU A 15 -15.84 -12.08 0.26
CA LEU A 15 -15.83 -12.60 -1.12
C LEU A 15 -16.74 -13.82 -1.32
N HIS A 16 -17.08 -14.55 -0.25
CA HIS A 16 -17.72 -15.89 -0.30
C HIS A 16 -19.04 -15.94 -1.10
N ARG A 17 -19.75 -14.82 -1.25
CA ARG A 17 -21.05 -14.76 -1.96
C ARG A 17 -20.96 -14.36 -3.43
N HIS A 18 -19.76 -14.12 -3.95
CA HIS A 18 -19.54 -13.67 -5.33
C HIS A 18 -19.06 -14.83 -6.21
N THR A 19 -19.55 -14.86 -7.46
CA THR A 19 -19.21 -15.92 -8.44
C THR A 19 -18.26 -15.45 -9.53
N LEU A 20 -18.06 -14.13 -9.64
CA LEU A 20 -17.14 -13.49 -10.58
C LEU A 20 -16.14 -12.63 -9.81
N PHE A 21 -14.86 -12.83 -10.10
CA PHE A 21 -13.76 -12.08 -9.50
C PHE A 21 -12.95 -11.39 -10.58
N THR A 22 -12.51 -10.17 -10.28
CA THR A 22 -11.54 -9.43 -11.10
C THR A 22 -10.30 -9.18 -10.28
N LEU A 23 -9.14 -9.51 -10.82
CA LEU A 23 -7.85 -9.20 -10.20
C LEU A 23 -7.33 -7.89 -10.79
N LEU A 24 -7.09 -6.92 -9.91
CA LEU A 24 -6.43 -5.67 -10.28
C LEU A 24 -5.02 -5.68 -9.70
N ASP A 25 -4.02 -5.66 -10.58
CA ASP A 25 -2.62 -5.53 -10.18
C ASP A 25 -2.15 -4.09 -10.34
N MET A 26 -1.59 -3.54 -9.26
CA MET A 26 -0.99 -2.21 -9.26
C MET A 26 0.54 -2.35 -9.32
N GLY A 27 1.06 -2.43 -10.54
CA GLY A 27 2.51 -2.43 -10.76
C GLY A 27 3.18 -1.24 -10.07
N ASN A 28 4.22 -1.51 -9.27
CA ASN A 28 4.94 -0.51 -8.48
C ASN A 28 4.03 0.32 -7.56
N ALA A 29 3.04 -0.31 -6.94
CA ALA A 29 1.99 0.36 -6.15
C ALA A 29 2.54 1.39 -5.14
N TYR A 30 3.60 1.05 -4.40
CA TYR A 30 4.22 1.96 -3.44
C TYR A 30 4.82 3.20 -4.10
N LEU A 31 5.45 3.04 -5.28
CA LEU A 31 6.02 4.17 -6.01
C LEU A 31 4.96 5.17 -6.48
N GLN A 32 3.67 4.88 -6.39
CA GLN A 32 2.63 5.85 -6.69
C GLN A 32 2.41 6.85 -5.52
N ILE A 33 2.78 6.47 -4.29
CA ILE A 33 2.49 7.27 -3.08
C ILE A 33 3.60 8.29 -2.84
N PRO A 34 3.30 9.60 -2.82
CA PRO A 34 4.29 10.63 -2.48
C PRO A 34 4.65 10.59 -0.99
N LEU A 35 5.94 10.78 -0.68
CA LEU A 35 6.42 10.90 0.70
C LEU A 35 6.23 12.32 1.22
N THR A 36 5.88 12.46 2.49
CA THR A 36 5.92 13.74 3.20
C THR A 36 7.37 14.21 3.39
N GLU A 37 7.60 15.51 3.49
CA GLU A 37 8.98 16.06 3.68
C GLU A 37 9.73 15.41 4.86
N LYS A 38 9.02 15.16 5.97
CA LYS A 38 9.57 14.45 7.13
C LYS A 38 9.94 12.99 6.83
N ALA A 39 9.17 12.31 5.98
CA ALA A 39 9.47 10.95 5.58
C ALA A 39 10.62 10.88 4.56
N LYS A 40 10.71 11.85 3.63
CA LYS A 40 11.84 11.96 2.68
C LYS A 40 13.18 12.03 3.39
N GLN A 41 13.29 12.84 4.46
CA GLN A 41 14.52 12.92 5.25
C GLN A 41 14.97 11.58 5.84
N LYS A 42 14.04 10.63 6.07
CA LYS A 42 14.34 9.29 6.60
C LYS A 42 14.69 8.29 5.50
N THR A 43 14.46 8.64 4.24
CA THR A 43 14.78 7.81 3.07
C THR A 43 16.03 8.33 2.34
N ALA A 44 16.93 8.98 3.09
CA ALA A 44 18.20 9.46 2.57
C ALA A 44 19.06 8.27 2.10
N PHE A 45 19.71 8.45 0.96
CA PHE A 45 20.65 7.50 0.39
C PHE A 45 21.90 8.22 -0.11
N ILE A 46 22.98 7.46 -0.27
CA ILE A 46 24.28 7.94 -0.70
C ILE A 46 24.69 7.12 -1.93
N THR A 47 25.04 7.80 -3.01
CA THR A 47 25.78 7.23 -4.14
C THR A 47 27.20 7.79 -4.13
N PRO A 48 28.15 7.22 -4.91
CA PRO A 48 29.51 7.76 -4.97
C PRO A 48 29.57 9.25 -5.35
N ASP A 49 28.61 9.71 -6.16
CA ASP A 49 28.60 11.07 -6.72
C ASP A 49 27.66 12.03 -6.00
N THR A 50 26.63 11.54 -5.29
CA THR A 50 25.62 12.41 -4.66
C THR A 50 24.96 11.78 -3.45
N THR A 51 24.44 12.64 -2.57
CA THR A 51 23.43 12.24 -1.58
C THR A 51 22.06 12.69 -2.04
N GLY A 52 21.01 11.98 -1.64
CA GLY A 52 19.65 12.30 -2.02
C GLY A 52 18.65 11.62 -1.12
N HIS A 53 17.37 11.81 -1.42
CA HIS A 53 16.27 11.12 -0.75
C HIS A 53 15.19 10.74 -1.75
N PHE A 54 14.40 9.72 -1.43
CA PHE A 54 13.28 9.35 -2.28
C PHE A 54 12.12 10.33 -2.13
N ASN A 55 11.45 10.66 -3.24
CA ASN A 55 10.26 11.51 -3.23
C ASN A 55 8.95 10.72 -3.12
N ARG A 56 9.01 9.41 -3.38
CA ARG A 56 7.89 8.49 -3.34
C ARG A 56 8.25 7.26 -2.50
N MET A 57 7.22 6.56 -2.04
CA MET A 57 7.39 5.43 -1.14
C MET A 57 8.06 4.26 -1.86
N ILE A 58 9.22 3.86 -1.35
CA ILE A 58 9.98 2.72 -1.88
C ILE A 58 9.59 1.43 -1.16
N PHE A 59 9.87 0.31 -1.82
CA PHE A 59 9.82 -1.01 -1.19
C PHE A 59 10.80 -1.09 0.00
N GLY A 60 10.43 -1.87 1.01
CA GLY A 60 11.24 -2.08 2.23
C GLY A 60 11.02 -1.05 3.34
N LEU A 61 10.17 -0.04 3.15
CA LEU A 61 9.74 0.82 4.26
C LEU A 61 8.76 0.06 5.15
N TRP A 62 9.04 0.00 6.46
CA TRP A 62 8.20 -0.70 7.44
C TRP A 62 6.71 -0.31 7.38
N ASN A 63 6.42 0.97 7.14
CA ASN A 63 5.06 1.49 7.09
C ASN A 63 4.39 1.39 5.71
N ALA A 64 5.11 0.95 4.67
CA ALA A 64 4.58 0.93 3.31
C ALA A 64 3.28 0.13 3.14
N PRO A 65 3.17 -1.13 3.63
CA PRO A 65 1.94 -1.90 3.47
C PRO A 65 0.76 -1.27 4.18
N TYR A 66 0.96 -0.68 5.36
CA TYR A 66 -0.11 -0.02 6.13
C TYR A 66 -0.66 1.22 5.42
N GLU A 67 0.23 2.08 4.93
CA GLU A 67 -0.19 3.29 4.21
C GLU A 67 -0.82 2.95 2.86
N PHE A 68 -0.35 1.91 2.19
CA PHE A 68 -0.97 1.42 0.96
C PHE A 68 -2.37 0.85 1.23
N SER A 69 -2.54 -0.02 2.23
CA SER A 69 -3.85 -0.55 2.62
C SER A 69 -4.83 0.55 3.01
N ARG A 70 -4.35 1.58 3.71
CA ARG A 70 -5.13 2.79 4.02
C ARG A 70 -5.50 3.58 2.77
N LEU A 71 -4.60 3.74 1.81
CA LEU A 71 -4.91 4.43 0.56
C LEU A 71 -5.99 3.66 -0.23
N ILE A 72 -5.84 2.35 -0.37
CA ILE A 72 -6.79 1.55 -1.14
C ILE A 72 -8.16 1.51 -0.46
N SER A 73 -8.25 1.47 0.87
CA SER A 73 -9.55 1.56 1.54
C SER A 73 -10.27 2.89 1.28
N ILE A 74 -9.53 3.99 1.16
CA ILE A 74 -10.09 5.29 0.76
C ILE A 74 -10.55 5.26 -0.70
N VAL A 75 -9.73 4.71 -1.61
CA VAL A 75 -10.03 4.66 -3.05
C VAL A 75 -11.24 3.77 -3.34
N LEU A 76 -11.31 2.58 -2.73
CA LEU A 76 -12.42 1.64 -2.93
C LEU A 76 -13.67 2.06 -2.14
N GLY A 77 -13.51 2.78 -1.03
CA GLY A 77 -14.62 3.29 -0.23
C GLY A 77 -15.63 2.18 0.10
N PRO A 78 -16.92 2.31 -0.28
CA PRO A 78 -17.94 1.28 -0.04
C PRO A 78 -17.61 -0.09 -0.68
N LEU A 79 -16.89 -0.12 -1.79
CA LEU A 79 -16.49 -1.35 -2.48
C LEU A 79 -15.45 -2.15 -1.70
N GLY A 80 -14.77 -1.53 -0.72
CA GLY A 80 -13.74 -2.18 0.10
C GLY A 80 -14.22 -3.45 0.82
N ARG A 81 -15.53 -3.56 1.10
CA ARG A 81 -16.13 -4.74 1.75
C ARG A 81 -16.21 -5.98 0.84
N HIS A 82 -16.06 -5.78 -0.46
CA HIS A 82 -16.22 -6.82 -1.49
C HIS A 82 -14.90 -7.02 -2.25
N SER A 83 -13.79 -6.56 -1.67
CA SER A 83 -12.46 -6.62 -2.24
C SER A 83 -11.48 -7.23 -1.23
N ALA A 84 -10.58 -8.07 -1.71
CA ALA A 84 -9.41 -8.48 -0.95
C ALA A 84 -8.18 -7.70 -1.43
N LEU A 85 -7.37 -7.23 -0.49
CA LEU A 85 -6.10 -6.55 -0.75
C LEU A 85 -4.95 -7.51 -0.49
N VAL A 86 -4.19 -7.78 -1.53
CA VAL A 86 -2.97 -8.56 -1.47
C VAL A 86 -1.80 -7.60 -1.65
N SER A 87 -1.13 -7.25 -0.56
CA SER A 87 0.12 -6.49 -0.60
C SER A 87 1.29 -7.46 -0.71
N GLY A 88 1.97 -7.48 -1.86
CA GLY A 88 3.20 -8.24 -2.10
C GLY A 88 4.46 -7.54 -1.61
#